data_AF-A0A6S6HQ48-F1
#
_entry.id   AF-A0A6S6HQ48-F1
#
_cell.length_a   1.000
_cell.length_b   1.000
_cell.length_c   1.000
_cell.angle_alpha   90.00
_cell.angle_beta   90.00
_cell.angle_gamma   90.00
#
_symmetry.space_group_name_H-M   'P 1'
#
loop_
_entity.id
_entity.type
_entity.pdbx_description
1 polymer ?
#
loop_
_entity_poly.entity_id
_entity_poly.type
_entity_poly.pdbx_seq_one_letter_code
_entity_poly.pdbx_strand_id
1 'polypeptide(L)'
;MRGIDNSISAITVNSVHLEGGPSTLSGTVVLADLNEVICSAEKIKIRLGNGYEHYEFIDAPVSFNAPAQDDESGVSGPLKLRWVGRTKIAE
;
A
#
# COMPACT_ATOMS: atom_id res chain seq x y z
N MET A 1 -24.40 -6.76 9.57
CA MET A 1 -24.02 -5.36 9.36
C MET A 1 -22.59 -5.18 9.83
N ARG A 2 -21.74 -4.66 8.93
CA ARG A 2 -20.38 -4.11 9.08
C ARG A 2 -19.60 -4.39 10.37
N GLY A 3 -18.60 -5.25 10.27
CA GLY A 3 -17.34 -5.11 11.00
C GLY A 3 -16.29 -4.57 10.03
N ILE A 4 -16.40 -3.29 9.66
CA ILE A 4 -15.24 -2.58 9.09
C ILE A 4 -14.39 -2.29 10.30
N ASP A 5 -13.27 -3.00 10.43
CA ASP A 5 -12.26 -2.69 11.44
C ASP A 5 -11.68 -1.32 11.08
N ASN A 6 -12.29 -0.27 11.60
CA ASN A 6 -11.92 1.14 11.43
C ASN A 6 -10.55 1.46 12.06
N SER A 7 -9.85 0.48 12.60
CA SER A 7 -8.50 0.61 13.17
C SER A 7 -7.43 0.93 12.12
N ILE A 8 -7.75 0.86 10.83
CA ILE A 8 -6.87 1.31 9.73
C ILE A 8 -7.10 2.82 9.44
N SER A 9 -7.57 3.61 10.41
CA SER A 9 -7.71 5.07 10.25
C SER A 9 -6.40 5.84 10.51
N ALA A 10 -5.27 5.16 10.69
CA ALA A 10 -4.01 5.77 11.09
C ALA A 10 -2.80 5.42 10.21
N ILE A 11 -3.00 4.78 9.05
CA ILE A 11 -1.87 4.56 8.13
C ILE A 11 -1.75 5.80 7.25
N THR A 12 -1.08 6.82 7.77
CA THR A 12 -0.60 7.97 7.00
C THR A 12 0.58 7.50 6.14
N VAL A 13 0.32 6.64 5.15
CA VAL A 13 1.31 6.23 4.16
C VAL A 13 1.31 7.26 3.04
N ASN A 14 2.16 8.27 3.19
CA ASN A 14 2.22 9.41 2.27
C ASN A 14 2.68 9.02 0.87
N SER A 15 3.55 8.03 0.70
CA SER A 15 3.96 7.56 -0.64
C SER A 15 4.59 6.17 -0.57
N VAL A 16 4.25 5.31 -1.52
CA VAL A 16 4.87 4.00 -1.71
C VAL A 16 5.32 3.83 -3.15
N HIS A 17 6.35 3.04 -3.39
CA HIS A 17 6.80 2.70 -4.73
C HIS A 17 6.26 1.32 -5.13
N LEU A 18 5.42 1.28 -6.16
CA LEU A 18 4.81 0.07 -6.68
C LEU A 18 5.60 -0.45 -7.88
N GLU A 19 6.15 -1.65 -7.75
CA GLU A 19 6.87 -2.35 -8.81
C GLU A 19 5.96 -3.37 -9.50
N GLY A 20 5.83 -3.24 -10.82
CA GLY A 20 4.98 -4.11 -11.64
C GLY A 20 3.49 -3.77 -11.53
N GLY A 21 2.65 -4.73 -11.92
CA GLY A 21 1.20 -4.57 -11.94
C GLY A 21 0.69 -3.65 -13.06
N PRO A 22 -0.54 -3.11 -12.92
CA PRO A 22 -1.12 -2.20 -13.90
C PRO A 22 -0.30 -0.92 -14.03
N SER A 23 -0.14 -0.41 -15.26
CA SER A 23 0.62 0.82 -15.54
C SER A 23 0.08 2.06 -14.81
N THR A 24 -1.20 2.08 -14.44
CA THR A 24 -1.82 3.15 -13.65
C THR A 24 -1.45 3.12 -12.18
N LEU A 25 -0.87 2.01 -11.70
CA LEU A 25 -0.45 1.78 -10.30
C LEU A 25 1.01 1.33 -10.25
N SER A 26 1.85 1.91 -11.11
CA SER A 26 3.29 1.65 -11.14
C SER A 26 4.08 2.91 -10.81
N GLY A 27 5.20 2.76 -10.10
CA GLY A 27 6.03 3.87 -9.64
C GLY A 27 5.62 4.40 -8.27
N THR A 28 6.04 5.62 -7.95
CA THR A 28 5.73 6.23 -6.64
C THR A 28 4.30 6.77 -6.64
N VAL A 29 3.45 6.24 -5.76
CA VAL A 29 2.04 6.63 -5.61
C VAL A 29 1.74 7.02 -4.17
N VAL A 30 0.82 7.97 -4.00
CA VAL A 30 0.28 8.37 -2.70
C VAL A 30 -0.93 7.48 -2.41
N LEU A 31 -0.85 6.62 -1.39
CA LEU A 31 -1.96 5.69 -1.08
C LEU A 31 -3.24 6.42 -0.65
N ALA A 32 -3.11 7.62 -0.06
CA ALA A 32 -4.23 8.47 0.30
C ALA A 32 -5.02 9.02 -0.91
N ASP A 33 -4.42 9.07 -2.10
CA ASP A 33 -5.08 9.54 -3.33
C ASP A 33 -5.87 8.43 -4.04
N LEU A 34 -5.75 7.19 -3.57
CA LEU A 34 -6.39 6.03 -4.18
C LEU A 34 -7.77 5.79 -3.56
N ASN A 35 -8.73 5.40 -4.41
CA ASN A 35 -10.14 5.28 -4.03
C ASN A 35 -10.39 4.34 -2.84
N GLU A 36 -9.80 3.15 -2.88
CA GLU A 36 -9.93 2.16 -1.81
C GLU A 36 -8.64 1.36 -1.69
N VAL A 37 -8.04 1.42 -0.51
CA VAL A 37 -6.81 0.72 -0.16
C VAL A 37 -7.04 -0.05 1.13
N ILE A 38 -6.71 -1.34 1.11
CA ILE A 38 -6.76 -2.21 2.28
C ILE A 38 -5.33 -2.62 2.60
N CYS A 39 -4.82 -2.15 3.73
CA CYS A 39 -3.47 -2.45 4.19
C CYS A 39 -3.52 -3.51 5.30
N SER A 40 -2.58 -4.45 5.27
CA SER A 40 -2.26 -5.33 6.39
C SER A 40 -0.76 -5.38 6.60
N ALA A 41 -0.31 -6.02 7.68
CA ALA A 41 1.13 -6.11 8.01
C ALA A 41 1.98 -6.79 6.91
N GLU A 42 1.36 -7.61 6.07
CA GLU A 42 2.05 -8.43 5.06
C GLU A 42 1.79 -7.97 3.62
N LYS A 43 0.66 -7.28 3.37
CA LYS A 43 0.23 -6.96 2.01
C LYS A 43 -0.65 -5.72 1.95
N ILE A 44 -0.67 -5.10 0.78
CA ILE A 44 -1.61 -4.04 0.42
C ILE A 44 -2.48 -4.52 -0.73
N LYS A 45 -3.76 -4.18 -0.68
CA LYS A 45 -4.71 -4.36 -1.77
C LYS A 45 -5.23 -3.01 -2.21
N ILE A 46 -5.16 -2.73 -3.50
CA ILE A 46 -5.60 -1.46 -4.10
C ILE A 46 -6.75 -1.77 -5.05
N ARG A 47 -7.88 -1.08 -4.87
CA ARG A 47 -9.03 -1.21 -5.78
C ARG A 47 -8.69 -0.61 -7.15
N LEU A 48 -8.85 -1.40 -8.21
CA LEU A 48 -8.74 -0.93 -9.59
C LEU A 48 -9.82 -1.58 -10.46
N GLY A 49 -10.73 -0.74 -10.99
CA GLY A 49 -11.90 -1.20 -11.74
C GLY A 49 -12.76 -2.17 -10.93
N ASN A 50 -13.07 -3.33 -11.52
CA ASN A 50 -13.84 -4.41 -10.90
C ASN A 50 -12.97 -5.41 -10.11
N GLY A 51 -11.81 -5.00 -9.58
CA GLY A 51 -10.95 -5.91 -8.83
C GLY A 51 -10.03 -5.22 -7.85
N TYR A 52 -9.22 -6.04 -7.19
CA TYR A 52 -8.13 -5.60 -6.33
C TYR A 52 -6.80 -6.05 -6.90
N GLU A 53 -5.85 -5.14 -6.95
CA GLU A 53 -4.44 -5.40 -7.21
C GLU A 53 -3.74 -5.68 -5.88
N HIS A 54 -2.90 -6.71 -5.84
CA HIS A 54 -2.26 -7.20 -4.64
C HIS A 54 -0.76 -6.90 -4.69
N TYR A 55 -0.26 -6.32 -3.62
CA TYR A 55 1.12 -5.94 -3.47
C TYR A 55 1.69 -6.46 -2.15
N GLU A 56 2.93 -6.92 -2.17
CA GLU A 56 3.68 -7.38 -0.99
C GLU A 56 4.91 -6.50 -0.77
N PHE A 57 5.29 -6.32 0.50
CA PHE A 57 6.48 -5.56 0.85
C PHE A 57 7.75 -6.30 0.40
N ILE A 58 8.65 -5.59 -0.28
CA ILE A 58 9.92 -6.18 -0.73
C ILE A 58 10.91 -6.29 0.43
N ASP A 59 10.88 -5.31 1.32
CA ASP A 59 11.69 -5.25 2.54
C ASP A 59 10.83 -5.59 3.78
N ALA A 60 11.43 -6.13 4.82
CA ALA A 60 10.73 -6.47 6.07
C ALA A 60 9.95 -5.24 6.58
N PRO A 61 8.70 -5.40 7.04
CA PRO A 61 7.86 -4.25 7.40
C PRO A 61 8.52 -3.48 8.52
N VAL A 62 9.12 -2.33 8.19
CA VAL A 62 9.39 -1.28 9.16
C VAL A 62 8.06 -1.00 9.85
N SER A 63 8.02 -1.20 11.16
CA SER A 63 6.79 -1.11 11.93
C SER A 63 6.07 0.20 11.59
N PHE A 64 4.84 0.10 11.08
CA PHE A 64 4.03 1.22 10.59
C PHE A 64 3.73 2.31 11.64
N ASN A 65 4.20 2.11 12.88
CA ASN A 65 4.07 3.04 14.01
C ASN A 65 5.34 3.86 14.30
N ALA A 66 6.40 3.73 13.51
CA ALA A 66 7.55 4.62 13.68
C ALA A 66 7.16 6.02 13.18
N PRO A 67 7.15 7.06 14.04
CA PRO A 67 7.05 8.43 13.55
C PRO A 67 8.23 8.62 12.59
N ALA A 68 7.98 9.24 11.44
CA ALA A 68 9.03 9.64 10.52
C ALA A 68 10.03 10.49 11.30
N GLN A 69 11.10 9.88 11.82
CA GLN A 69 12.20 10.59 12.42
C GLN A 69 12.90 11.29 11.27
N ASP A 70 12.93 12.62 11.35
CA ASP A 70 13.99 13.43 10.76
C ASP A 70 15.33 12.85 11.19
N ASP A 71 15.85 11.89 10.43
CA ASP A 71 17.23 11.42 10.56
C ASP A 71 17.91 11.69 9.23
N GLU A 72 18.57 12.84 9.23
CA GLU A 72 19.63 13.24 8.32
C GLU A 72 20.62 12.06 8.16
N SER A 73 20.64 11.47 6.95
CA SER A 73 21.60 10.45 6.48
C SER A 73 21.19 8.97 6.62
N GLY A 74 20.38 8.48 5.68
CA GLY A 74 20.28 7.03 5.40
C GLY A 74 19.12 6.55 4.53
N VAL A 75 18.93 7.10 3.33
CA VAL A 75 18.08 6.57 2.22
C VAL A 75 16.88 5.70 2.66
N SER A 76 15.96 6.23 3.45
CA SER A 76 14.64 5.59 3.59
C SER A 76 13.75 6.13 2.48
N GLY A 77 13.96 5.61 1.26
CA GLY A 77 13.10 5.89 0.12
C GLY A 77 11.66 5.44 0.38
N PRO A 78 10.70 5.77 -0.49
CA PRO A 78 9.33 5.30 -0.35
C PRO A 78 9.29 3.78 -0.22
N LEU A 79 8.44 3.27 0.68
CA LEU A 79 8.21 1.84 0.90
C LEU A 79 7.98 1.13 -0.43
N LYS A 80 8.81 0.13 -0.73
CA LYS A 80 8.70 -0.61 -1.99
C LYS A 80 7.78 -1.80 -1.84
N LEU A 81 6.80 -1.88 -2.73
CA LEU A 81 5.95 -3.05 -2.85
C LEU A 81 5.99 -3.62 -4.26
N ARG A 82 5.97 -4.94 -4.33
CA ARG A 82 5.93 -5.68 -5.59
C ARG A 82 4.52 -6.19 -5.84
N TRP A 83 4.04 -6.01 -7.06
CA TRP A 83 2.78 -6.61 -7.49
C TRP A 83 2.89 -8.14 -7.52
N VAL A 84 1.94 -8.82 -6.91
CA VAL A 84 1.91 -10.29 -6.82
C VAL A 84 0.68 -10.91 -7.46
N GLY A 85 -0.29 -10.09 -7.88
CA GLY A 85 -1.45 -10.59 -8.61
C GLY A 85 -2.67 -9.69 -8.47
N ARG A 86 -3.79 -10.20 -9.00
CA ARG A 86 -5.08 -9.52 -9.01
C ARG A 86 -6.19 -10.48 -8.63
N THR A 87 -7.16 -10.00 -7.85
CA THR A 87 -8.46 -10.66 -7.67
C THR A 87 -9.53 -9.88 -8.42
N LYS A 88 -10.31 -10.53 -9.27
CA LYS A 88 -11.51 -9.94 -9.88
C LYS A 88 -12.72 -10.13 -8.95
N ILE A 89 -13.54 -9.09 -8.87
CA ILE A 89 -14.86 -9.13 -8.24
C ILE A 89 -15.82 -9.37 -9.40
N ALA A 90 -16.56 -10.48 -9.37
CA ALA A 90 -17.52 -10.80 -10.40
C ALA A 90 -18.56 -9.67 -10.53
N GLU A 91 -18.98 -9.39 -11.77
CA GLU A 91 -20.12 -8.53 -12.08
C GLU A 91 -21.44 -9.28 -11.93
#